data_AF-A0A7W7M9Z5-F1
#
_entry.id   AF-A0A7W7M9Z5-F1
#
_cell.length_a   1.000
_cell.length_b   1.000
_cell.length_c   1.000
_cell.angle_alpha   90.00
_cell.angle_beta   90.00
_cell.angle_gamma   90.00
#
_symmetry.space_group_name_H-M   'P 1'
#
loop_
_entity.id
_entity.type
_entity.pdbx_description
1 polymer ?
#
loop_
_entity_poly.entity_id
_entity_poly.type
_entity_poly.pdbx_seq_one_letter_code
_entity_poly.pdbx_strand_id
1 'polypeptide(L)' 'MNVQVIAARAGRLIWASAALPGSTHNLTAARTHQIIDALTRAKVVTFADKAYQGARGPVRREPLALGR' A
#
# COMPACT_ATOMS: atom_id res chain seq x y z
N MET A 1 -12.44 -8.98 -7.12
CA MET A 1 -11.63 -9.41 -5.95
C MET A 1 -10.73 -8.26 -5.53
N ASN A 2 -10.37 -8.17 -4.25
CA ASN A 2 -9.43 -7.19 -3.75
C ASN A 2 -8.22 -7.92 -3.14
N VAL A 3 -7.04 -7.69 -3.72
CA VAL A 3 -5.76 -8.25 -3.27
C VAL A 3 -4.82 -7.09 -3.00
N GLN A 4 -4.16 -7.13 -1.85
CA GLN A 4 -3.13 -6.16 -1.51
C GLN A 4 -1.75 -6.72 -1.84
N VAL A 5 -0.91 -5.88 -2.42
CA VAL A 5 0.41 -6.27 -2.92
C VAL A 5 1.47 -5.32 -2.37
N ILE A 6 2.59 -5.89 -1.94
CA ILE A 6 3.82 -5.14 -1.66
C ILE A 6 4.85 -5.53 -2.73
N ALA A 7 5.39 -4.54 -3.42
CA ALA A 7 6.40 -4.73 -4.44
C ALA A 7 7.59 -3.80 -4.19
N ALA A 8 8.78 -4.26 -4.61
CA ALA A 8 9.96 -3.42 -4.67
C ALA A 8 9.78 -2.34 -5.75
N ARG A 9 10.49 -1.22 -5.61
CA ARG A 9 10.48 -0.14 -6.63
C ARG A 9 10.86 -0.62 -8.03
N ALA A 10 11.67 -1.69 -8.13
CA ALA A 10 12.04 -2.33 -9.40
C ALA A 10 10.93 -3.25 -10.00
N GLY A 11 9.72 -3.24 -9.44
CA GLY A 11 8.59 -4.06 -9.93
C GLY A 11 8.56 -5.49 -9.41
N ARG A 12 9.52 -5.91 -8.57
CA ARG A 12 9.55 -7.26 -7.99
C ARG A 12 8.47 -7.42 -6.92
N LEU A 13 7.59 -8.40 -7.08
CA LEU A 13 6.63 -8.81 -6.05
C LEU A 13 7.36 -9.29 -4.79
N ILE A 14 7.03 -8.73 -3.63
CA ILE A 14 7.57 -9.12 -2.32
C ILE A 14 6.52 -9.95 -1.57
N TRP A 15 5.26 -9.54 -1.63
CA TRP A 15 4.16 -10.21 -0.93
C TRP A 15 2.80 -9.90 -1.58
N ALA A 16 1.87 -10.85 -1.48
CA ALA A 16 0.48 -10.69 -1.88
C ALA A 16 -0.46 -11.25 -0.79
N SER A 17 -1.57 -10.57 -0.56
CA SER A 17 -2.59 -11.00 0.40
C SER A 17 -3.45 -12.14 -0.13
N ALA A 18 -4.13 -12.84 0.79
CA ALA A 18 -5.31 -13.62 0.41
C ALA A 18 -6.37 -12.68 -0.20
N ALA A 19 -7.15 -13.19 -1.16
CA ALA A 19 -8.15 -12.41 -1.87
C ALA A 19 -9.38 -12.13 -0.98
N LEU A 20 -9.85 -10.88 -1.01
CA LEU A 20 -11.12 -10.45 -0.44
C LEU A 20 -12.15 -10.20 -1.54
N PRO A 21 -13.46 -10.11 -1.21
CA PRO A 21 -14.49 -9.69 -2.17
C PRO A 21 -14.12 -8.39 -2.88
N GLY A 22 -14.49 -8.26 -4.15
CA GLY A 22 -14.19 -7.05 -4.95
C GLY A 22 -14.85 -5.78 -4.42
N SER A 23 -15.93 -5.92 -3.65
CA SER A 23 -16.64 -4.82 -2.99
C SER A 23 -15.94 -4.34 -1.71
N THR A 24 -14.93 -5.05 -1.22
CA THR A 24 -14.17 -4.63 -0.04
C THR A 24 -13.37 -3.37 -0.37
N HIS A 25 -13.60 -2.29 0.37
CA HIS A 25 -12.85 -1.06 0.23
C HIS A 25 -11.35 -1.27 0.53
N ASN A 26 -10.48 -0.63 -0.25
CA ASN A 26 -9.02 -0.77 -0.16
C ASN A 26 -8.49 -0.56 1.28
N LEU A 27 -8.95 0.49 1.96
CA LEU A 27 -8.54 0.75 3.34
C LEU A 27 -8.96 -0.37 4.30
N THR A 28 -10.14 -0.95 4.10
CA THR A 28 -10.60 -2.11 4.88
C THR A 28 -9.71 -3.31 4.60
N ALA A 29 -9.41 -3.61 3.34
CA ALA A 29 -8.52 -4.71 2.97
C ALA A 29 -7.12 -4.56 3.59
N ALA A 30 -6.52 -3.37 3.53
CA ALA A 30 -5.20 -3.13 4.12
C ALA A 30 -5.18 -3.26 5.64
N ARG A 31 -6.26 -2.86 6.33
CA ARG A 31 -6.42 -3.05 7.77
C ARG A 31 -6.62 -4.52 8.14
N THR A 32 -7.46 -5.25 7.41
CA THR A 32 -7.65 -6.70 7.57
C THR A 32 -6.32 -7.45 7.48
N HIS A 33 -5.44 -7.02 6.57
CA HIS A 33 -4.11 -7.59 6.38
C HIS A 33 -3.00 -6.91 7.21
N GLN A 34 -3.34 -5.97 8.09
CA GLN A 34 -2.41 -5.26 8.98
C GLN A 34 -1.22 -4.61 8.27
N ILE A 35 -1.38 -4.27 6.98
CA ILE A 35 -0.29 -3.75 6.14
C ILE A 35 0.20 -2.40 6.66
N ILE A 36 -0.72 -1.53 7.07
CA ILE A 36 -0.40 -0.21 7.61
C ILE A 36 0.43 -0.33 8.89
N ASP A 37 0.07 -1.24 9.79
CA ASP A 37 0.80 -1.46 11.04
C ASP A 37 2.16 -2.10 10.80
N ALA A 38 2.24 -3.06 9.88
CA ALA A 38 3.50 -3.72 9.52
C ALA A 38 4.51 -2.72 8.91
N LEU A 39 4.07 -1.89 7.97
CA LEU A 39 4.90 -0.86 7.35
C LEU A 39 5.33 0.22 8.36
N THR A 40 4.42 0.61 9.26
CA THR A 40 4.72 1.56 10.34
C THR A 40 5.79 1.01 11.28
N ARG A 41 5.67 -0.26 11.72
CA ARG A 41 6.68 -0.92 12.57
C ARG A 41 8.04 -1.05 11.87
N ALA A 42 8.02 -1.37 10.58
CA ALA A 42 9.22 -1.52 9.78
C ALA A 42 9.90 -0.17 9.42
N LYS A 43 9.24 0.97 9.71
CA LYS A 43 9.69 2.32 9.32
C LYS A 43 9.97 2.44 7.82
N VAL A 44 9.26 1.65 7.00
CA VAL A 44 9.41 1.63 5.55
C VAL A 44 8.54 2.73 4.97
N VAL A 45 9.14 3.63 4.20
CA VAL A 45 8.38 4.60 3.40
C VAL A 45 7.84 3.87 2.18
N THR A 46 6.52 3.79 2.07
CA THR A 46 5.84 3.16 0.94
C THR A 46 5.02 4.18 0.16
N PHE A 47 5.07 4.07 -1.16
CA PHE A 47 4.11 4.73 -2.04
C PHE A 47 2.81 3.92 -2.02
N ALA A 48 1.68 4.60 -1.79
CA ALA A 48 0.36 3.98 -1.80
C ALA A 48 -0.60 4.82 -2.62
N ASP A 49 -1.69 4.20 -3.08
CA ASP A 49 -2.75 4.89 -3.82
C ASP A 49 -3.35 6.06 -3.01
N LYS A 50 -3.96 7.03 -3.71
CA LYS A 50 -4.55 8.23 -3.10
C LYS A 50 -5.59 7.91 -2.02
N ALA A 51 -6.30 6.78 -2.12
CA ALA A 51 -7.27 6.36 -1.12
C ALA A 51 -6.64 6.03 0.26
N TYR A 52 -5.31 5.86 0.32
CA TYR A 52 -4.57 5.59 1.56
C TYR A 52 -4.03 6.86 2.24
N GLN A 53 -4.24 8.05 1.65
CA GLN A 53 -3.81 9.31 2.26
C GLN A 53 -4.58 9.55 3.57
N GLY A 54 -3.86 9.86 4.65
CA GLY A 54 -4.46 10.06 5.98
C GLY A 54 -4.73 8.78 6.77
N ALA A 55 -4.47 7.60 6.20
CA ALA A 55 -4.37 6.37 7.00
C ALA A 55 -3.07 6.47 7.84
N ARG A 56 -3.21 6.69 9.15
CA ARG A 56 -2.09 6.84 10.13
C ARG A 56 -0.88 5.96 9.77
N GLY A 57 0.18 6.54 9.19
CA GLY A 57 1.38 5.82 8.74
C GLY A 57 2.21 6.61 7.71
N PRO A 58 3.45 6.16 7.38
CA PRO A 58 4.38 6.87 6.50
C PRO A 58 4.04 6.65 5.02
N VAL A 59 2.93 7.22 4.55
CA VAL A 59 2.57 7.26 3.12
C VAL A 59 3.02 8.61 2.54
N ARG A 60 3.92 8.61 1.55
CA ARG A 60 4.36 9.83 0.85
C ARG A 60 4.03 9.80 -0.64
N ARG A 61 3.88 10.99 -1.24
CA ARG A 61 3.70 11.20 -2.70
C ARG A 61 5.04 11.09 -3.44
N GLU A 62 4.97 10.71 -4.71
CA GLU A 62 5.95 11.15 -5.73
C GLU A 62 5.58 12.58 -6.17
N PRO A 63 6.51 13.55 -6.27
CA PRO A 63 6.30 14.68 -7.16
C PRO A 63 6.46 14.15 -8.58
N LEU A 64 5.46 14.35 -9.46
CA LEU A 64 5.61 14.07 -10.89
C LEU A 64 7.01 14.52 -11.33
N ALA A 65 7.86 13.57 -11.73
CA ALA A 65 9.11 13.91 -12.36
C ALA A 65 8.76 14.60 -13.69
N LEU A 66 8.73 15.94 -13.67
CA LEU A 66 8.93 16.75 -14.85
C LEU A 66 10.31 16.39 -15.40
N GLY A 67 10.30 15.95 -16.66
CA GLY A 67 11.46 15.45 -17.38
C GLY A 67 12.66 16.37 -17.30
N ARG A 68 13.83 15.74 -17.32
CA ARG A 68 15.04 16.27 -17.90
C ARG A 68 15.37 15.43 -19.11
#